data_AF-A0A378AZG8-F1
#
_entry.id   AF-A0A378AZG8-F1
#
_cell.length_a   1.000
_cell.length_b   1.000
_cell.length_c   1.000
_cell.angle_alpha   90.00
_cell.angle_beta   90.00
_cell.angle_gamma   90.00
#
_symmetry.space_group_name_H-M   'P 1'
#
loop_
_entity.id
_entity.type
_entity.pdbx_description
1 polymer ?
#
loop_
_entity_poly.entity_id
_entity_poly.type
_entity_poly.pdbx_seq_one_letter_code
_entity_poly.pdbx_strand_id
1 'polypeptide(L)' 'MTLRLAENASLEDMVRFGVAAGSAATINQGTRLCSRANTQKIYDYLCGR' A
#
# COMPACT_ATOMS: atom_id res chain seq x y z
N MET A 1 -2.98 -4.06 -4.19
CA MET A 1 -4.36 -4.23 -4.69
C MET A 1 -4.79 -5.69 -4.72
N THR A 2 -4.11 -6.56 -5.48
CA THR A 2 -4.52 -7.97 -5.65
C THR A 2 -4.69 -8.74 -4.33
N LEU A 3 -3.83 -8.49 -3.33
CA LEU A 3 -3.98 -9.07 -2.00
C LEU A 3 -5.30 -8.66 -1.33
N ARG A 4 -5.67 -7.37 -1.38
CA ARG A 4 -6.92 -6.87 -0.79
C ARG A 4 -8.14 -7.38 -1.56
N LEU A 5 -8.03 -7.58 -2.87
CA LEU A 5 -9.08 -8.25 -3.65
C LEU A 5 -9.27 -9.70 -3.18
N ALA A 6 -8.18 -10.45 -2.97
CA ALA A 6 -8.24 -11.83 -2.48
C ALA A 6 -8.85 -11.93 -1.06
N GLU A 7 -8.72 -10.86 -0.26
CA GLU A 7 -9.33 -10.74 1.07
C GLU A 7 -10.78 -10.21 1.03
N ASN A 8 -11.37 -10.05 -0.16
CA ASN A 8 -12.71 -9.50 -0.36
C ASN A 8 -12.90 -8.10 0.26
N ALA A 9 -11.84 -7.29 0.26
CA ALA A 9 -11.87 -5.94 0.81
C ALA A 9 -12.71 -4.99 -0.07
N SER A 10 -13.17 -3.89 0.52
CA SER A 10 -13.86 -2.84 -0.23
C SER A 10 -12.94 -2.23 -1.30
N LEU A 11 -13.54 -1.64 -2.34
CA LEU A 11 -12.79 -0.93 -3.38
C LEU A 11 -11.90 0.17 -2.78
N GLU A 12 -12.44 0.92 -1.82
CA GLU A 12 -11.73 2.00 -1.12
C GLU A 12 -10.48 1.47 -0.41
N ASP A 13 -10.60 0.35 0.31
CA ASP A 13 -9.47 -0.25 1.01
C ASP A 13 -8.41 -0.80 0.05
N MET A 14 -8.87 -1.45 -1.01
CA MET A 14 -8.01 -1.99 -2.06
C MET A 14 -7.19 -0.90 -2.74
N VAL A 15 -7.82 0.24 -3.07
CA VAL A 15 -7.17 1.40 -3.68
C VAL A 15 -6.19 2.04 -2.70
N ARG A 16 -6.59 2.31 -1.44
CA ARG A 16 -5.69 2.85 -0.41
C ARG A 16 -4.44 1.99 -0.24
N PHE A 17 -4.60 0.66 -0.15
CA PHE A 17 -3.47 -0.24 -0.01
C PHE A 17 -2.61 -0.31 -1.29
N GLY A 18 -3.23 -0.20 -2.47
CA GLY A 18 -2.52 -0.05 -3.74
C GLY A 18 -1.63 1.18 -3.80
N VAL A 19 -2.20 2.35 -3.47
CA VAL A 19 -1.49 3.63 -3.39
C VAL A 19 -0.35 3.53 -2.38
N ALA A 20 -0.63 3.00 -1.18
CA ALA A 20 0.40 2.85 -0.15
C ALA A 20 1.58 1.99 -0.61
N ALA A 21 1.33 0.85 -1.27
CA ALA A 21 2.39 -0.01 -1.80
C ALA A 21 3.16 0.68 -2.94
N GLY A 22 2.46 1.34 -3.87
CA GLY A 22 3.07 2.08 -4.97
C GLY A 22 3.97 3.22 -4.47
N SER A 23 3.47 4.06 -3.57
CA SER A 23 4.24 5.13 -2.94
C SER A 23 5.39 4.61 -2.08
N ALA A 24 5.22 3.48 -1.40
CA ALA A 24 6.31 2.85 -0.64
C ALA A 24 7.47 2.39 -1.55
N ALA A 25 7.19 2.01 -2.79
CA ALA A 25 8.21 1.64 -3.77
C ALA A 25 9.04 2.86 -4.22
N THR A 26 8.42 4.04 -4.42
CA THR A 26 9.12 5.23 -4.92
C THR A 26 10.08 5.88 -3.93
N ILE A 27 9.98 5.53 -2.64
CA ILE A 27 10.89 6.01 -1.58
C ILE A 27 12.24 5.26 -1.64
N ASN A 28 12.26 4.06 -2.24
CA ASN A 28 13.46 3.25 -2.32
C ASN A 28 14.30 3.64 -3.55
N GLN A 29 15.60 3.87 -3.35
CA GLN A 29 16.53 4.15 -4.44
C GLN A 29 16.68 2.93 -5.39
N GLY A 30 16.81 3.22 -6.69
CA GLY A 30 16.99 2.23 -7.74
C GLY A 30 15.69 1.51 -8.11
N THR A 31 15.77 0.20 -8.34
CA THR A 31 14.65 -0.65 -8.80
C THR A 31 13.98 -1.44 -7.67
N ARG A 32 14.22 -1.05 -6.41
CA ARG A 32 13.68 -1.75 -5.24
C ARG A 32 12.16 -1.59 -5.18
N LEU A 33 11.46 -2.67 -4.87
CA LEU A 33 10.00 -2.68 -4.70
C LEU A 33 9.59 -2.10 -3.34
N CYS A 34 8.29 -2.12 -3.06
CA CYS A 34 7.72 -1.71 -1.78
C CYS A 34 8.19 -2.62 -0.62
N SER A 35 8.41 -2.02 0.55
CA SER A 35 8.61 -2.78 1.79
C SER A 35 7.30 -2.84 2.58
N ARG A 36 7.09 -3.92 3.34
CA ARG A 36 5.91 -4.06 4.22
C ARG A 36 5.83 -2.90 5.22
N ALA A 37 6.96 -2.51 5.82
CA ALA A 37 7.03 -1.45 6.82
C ALA A 37 6.56 -0.09 6.25
N ASN A 38 7.09 0.33 5.10
CA ASN A 38 6.70 1.60 4.49
C ASN A 38 5.26 1.56 3.95
N THR A 39 4.85 0.43 3.37
CA THR A 39 3.47 0.23 2.90
C THR A 39 2.48 0.38 4.04
N GLN A 40 2.74 -0.26 5.18
CA GLN A 40 1.87 -0.18 6.34
C GLN A 40 1.78 1.26 6.88
N LYS A 41 2.92 1.94 7.02
CA LYS A 41 2.97 3.32 7.50
C LYS A 41 2.15 4.29 6.63
N ILE A 42 2.27 4.18 5.29
CA ILE A 42 1.52 5.04 4.37
C ILE A 42 0.03 4.66 4.38
N TYR A 43 -0.27 3.37 4.44
CA TYR A 43 -1.66 2.89 4.47
C TYR A 43 -2.39 3.35 5.75
N ASP A 44 -1.74 3.29 6.91
CA ASP A 44 -2.30 3.79 8.18
C ASP A 44 -2.63 5.28 8.08
N TYR A 45 -1.71 6.09 7.53
CA TYR A 45 -1.95 7.51 7.23
C TYR A 45 -3.17 7.72 6.31
N LEU A 46 -3.29 6.96 5.22
CA LEU A 46 -4.43 7.06 4.29
C LEU A 46 -5.76 6.61 4.90
N CYS A 47 -5.72 5.78 5.94
CA CYS A 47 -6.87 5.36 6.73
C CYS A 47 -7.17 6.28 7.92
N GLY A 48 -6.34 7.29 8.18
CA GLY A 48 -6.47 8.16 9.36
C GLY A 48 -6.20 7.46 10.69
N ARG A 49 -5.30 6.46 10.71
CA ARG A 49 -4.86 5.70 11.89
C ARG A 49 -3.48 6.15 12.38
#